data_AF-K8XVW2-F1
#
_entry.id   AF-K8XVW2-F1
#
_cell.length_a   1.000
_cell.length_b   1.000
_cell.length_c   1.000
_cell.angle_alpha   90.00
_cell.angle_beta   90.00
_cell.angle_gamma   90.00
#
_symmetry.space_group_name_H-M   'P 1'
#
loop_
_entity.id
_entity.type
_entity.pdbx_description
1 polymer ?
#
loop_
_entity_poly.entity_id
_entity_poly.type
_entity_poly.pdbx_seq_one_letter_code
_entity_poly.pdbx_strand_id
1 'polypeptide(L)' 'MVAKEGEKVDKKSVLEILKENFTNWQLPHNDDIRLIEAIPKTGVGKFDKKLLRSGIHSGKY' A
#
# COMPACT_ATOMS: atom_id res chain seq x y z
N MET A 1 -8.06 6.63 9.61
CA MET A 1 -7.20 7.84 9.67
C MET A 1 -6.09 7.70 8.63
N VAL A 2 -5.62 8.81 8.07
CA VAL A 2 -4.47 8.82 7.13
C VAL A 2 -3.31 9.49 7.87
N ALA A 3 -2.12 8.92 7.77
CA ALA A 3 -0.91 9.47 8.39
C ALA A 3 -0.67 10.90 7.89
N LYS A 4 -0.29 11.79 8.81
CA LYS A 4 0.01 13.18 8.46
C LYS A 4 1.38 13.27 7.80
N GLU A 5 1.61 14.37 7.10
CA GLU A 5 2.89 14.63 6.46
C GLU A 5 4.03 14.67 7.51
N GLY A 6 5.09 13.89 7.28
CA GLY A 6 6.21 13.70 8.21
C GLY A 6 6.02 12.61 9.27
N GLU A 7 4.84 11.99 9.35
CA GLU A 7 4.58 10.87 10.26
C GLU A 7 5.18 9.57 9.68
N LYS A 8 5.92 8.83 10.52
CA LYS A 8 6.52 7.57 10.09
C LYS A 8 5.47 6.46 10.11
N VAL A 9 5.23 5.85 8.96
CA VAL A 9 4.35 4.68 8.82
C VAL A 9 5.18 3.42 8.73
N ASP A 10 4.87 2.43 9.58
CA ASP A 10 5.50 1.11 9.55
C ASP A 10 4.53 0.04 9.05
N LYS A 11 5.02 -0.96 8.31
CA LYS A 11 4.20 -2.04 7.75
C LYS A 11 3.46 -2.85 8.81
N LYS A 12 4.05 -3.05 10.00
CA LYS A 12 3.42 -3.78 11.10
C LYS A 12 2.22 -3.02 11.65
N SER A 13 2.36 -1.71 11.82
CA SER A 13 1.25 -0.85 12.29
C SER A 13 0.05 -0.89 11.34
N VAL A 14 0.31 -0.91 10.02
CA VAL A 14 -0.76 -1.08 9.01
C VAL A 14 -1.45 -2.43 9.17
N LEU A 15 -0.69 -3.51 9.36
CA LEU A 15 -1.23 -4.86 9.57
C LEU A 15 -2.05 -5.00 10.86
N GLU A 16 -1.63 -4.35 11.94
CA GLU A 16 -2.37 -4.35 13.21
C GLU A 16 -3.74 -3.71 13.04
N ILE A 17 -3.81 -2.56 12.38
CA ILE A 17 -5.09 -1.90 12.06
C ILE A 17 -5.97 -2.80 11.17
N LEU A 18 -5.38 -3.48 10.18
CA LEU A 18 -6.14 -4.39 9.31
C LEU A 18 -6.68 -5.60 10.08
N LYS A 19 -5.93 -6.16 11.03
CA LYS A 19 -6.38 -7.30 11.86
C LYS A 19 -7.62 -7.00 12.69
N GLU A 20 -7.79 -5.75 13.13
CA GLU A 20 -8.96 -5.33 13.90
C GLU A 20 -10.23 -5.22 13.02
N ASN A 21 -10.06 -5.00 11.72
CA ASN A 21 -11.17 -4.68 10.80
C ASN A 21 -11.49 -5.80 9.80
N PHE A 22 -10.59 -6.76 9.62
CA PHE A 22 -10.72 -7.83 8.61
C PHE A 22 -10.40 -9.20 9.19
N THR A 23 -11.00 -10.23 8.59
CA THR A 23 -10.70 -11.62 8.93
C THR A 23 -9.32 -12.05 8.42
N ASN A 24 -8.70 -13.02 9.09
CA ASN A 24 -7.31 -13.44 8.83
C ASN A 24 -6.99 -13.76 7.36
N TRP A 25 -7.92 -14.39 6.61
CA TRP A 25 -7.69 -14.78 5.22
C TRP A 25 -7.64 -13.60 4.24
N GLN A 26 -8.15 -12.45 4.63
CA GLN A 26 -8.10 -11.22 3.83
C GLN A 26 -6.86 -10.39 4.09
N LEU A 27 -6.11 -10.73 5.15
CA LEU A 27 -4.93 -9.96 5.52
C LEU A 27 -3.80 -10.24 4.55
N PRO A 28 -3.14 -9.21 4.01
CA PRO A 28 -1.95 -9.38 3.20
C PRO A 28 -0.78 -9.91 4.05
N HIS A 29 0.22 -10.52 3.43
CA HIS A 29 1.50 -10.76 4.10
C HIS A 29 2.26 -9.44 4.30
N ASN A 30 3.22 -9.40 5.23
CA ASN A 30 4.00 -8.19 5.48
C ASN A 30 4.78 -7.72 4.24
N ASP A 31 5.23 -8.66 3.40
CA ASP A 31 6.00 -8.39 2.19
C ASP A 31 5.16 -7.83 1.03
N ASP A 32 3.84 -8.04 1.08
CA ASP A 32 2.88 -7.50 0.11
C ASP A 32 2.62 -6.00 0.32
N ILE A 33 2.91 -5.49 1.52
CA ILE A 33 2.73 -4.07 1.86
C ILE A 33 3.96 -3.29 1.39
N ARG A 34 3.75 -2.38 0.44
CA ARG A 34 4.78 -1.47 -0.08
C ARG A 34 4.45 -0.04 0.29
N LEU A 35 5.47 0.68 0.78
CA LEU A 35 5.39 2.11 1.04
C LEU A 35 5.98 2.82 -0.17
N ILE A 36 5.19 3.68 -0.79
CA ILE A 36 5.57 4.46 -1.96
C ILE A 36 5.30 5.93 -1.67
N GLU A 37 6.14 6.83 -2.18
CA GLU A 37 5.98 8.27 -1.96
C GLU A 37 4.72 8.82 -2.63
N ALA A 38 4.35 8.28 -3.80
CA ALA A 38 3.19 8.71 -4.54
C ALA A 38 2.51 7.55 -5.27
N ILE A 39 1.18 7.56 -5.26
CA ILE A 39 0.37 6.62 -6.04
C ILE A 39 0.34 7.10 -7.50
N PRO A 40 0.77 6.28 -8.48
CA PRO A 40 0.71 6.66 -9.89
C PRO A 40 -0.74 6.80 -10.34
N LYS A 41 -0.99 7.83 -11.13
CA LYS A 41 -2.33 8.17 -11.65
C LYS A 41 -2.33 8.21 -13.17
N THR A 42 -3.48 7.93 -13.77
CA THR A 42 -3.74 8.09 -15.19
C THR A 42 -3.93 9.57 -15.54
N GLY A 43 -4.03 9.90 -16.84
CA GLY A 43 -4.25 11.27 -17.31
C GLY A 43 -5.53 11.94 -16.78
N VAL A 44 -6.48 11.16 -16.26
CA VAL A 44 -7.70 11.66 -15.60
C VAL A 44 -7.66 11.52 -14.07
N GLY A 45 -6.49 11.27 -13.48
CA GLY A 45 -6.28 11.26 -12.04
C GLY A 45 -6.69 9.97 -11.31
N LYS A 46 -7.15 8.92 -12.01
CA LYS A 46 -7.47 7.62 -11.41
C LYS A 46 -6.21 6.81 -11.14
N PHE A 47 -6.23 5.86 -10.20
CA PHE A 47 -5.06 5.02 -9.93
C PHE A 47 -4.68 4.15 -11.12
N ASP A 48 -3.40 4.19 -11.51
CA ASP A 48 -2.87 3.33 -12.55
C ASP A 48 -2.44 1.98 -11.98
N LYS A 49 -3.39 1.05 -11.91
CA LYS A 49 -3.14 -0.31 -11.42
C LYS A 49 -2.19 -1.10 -12.31
N LYS A 50 -2.08 -0.77 -13.61
CA LYS A 50 -1.19 -1.49 -14.53
C LYS A 50 0.26 -1.16 -14.21
N LEU A 51 0.55 0.12 -14.00
CA LEU A 51 1.88 0.57 -13.56
C LEU A 51 2.23 0.04 -12.17
N LEU A 52 1.29 0.05 -11.22
CA LEU A 52 1.52 -0.53 -9.89
C LEU A 52 1.92 -2.01 -9.97
N ARG A 53 1.15 -2.84 -10.69
CA ARG A 53 1.45 -4.27 -10.85
C ARG A 53 2.78 -4.51 -11.54
N SER A 54 3.07 -3.75 -12.60
CA SER A 54 4.34 -3.87 -13.32
C SER A 54 5.52 -3.49 -12.42
N GLY A 55 5.37 -2.47 -11.59
CA GLY A 55 6.43 -2.03 -10.67
C GLY A 55 6.70 -3.03 -9.55
N ILE A 56 5.65 -3.71 -9.05
CA ILE A 56 5.81 -4.82 -8.10
C ILE A 56 6.59 -5.96 -8.77
N HIS A 57 6.25 -6.31 -10.02
CA HIS A 57 6.93 -7.40 -10.72
C HIS A 57 8.38 -7.10 -11.08
N SER A 58 8.71 -5.83 -11.36
CA SER A 58 10.08 -5.40 -11.66
C SER A 58 10.90 -5.03 -10.42
N GLY A 59 10.33 -5.07 -9.22
CA GLY A 59 11.00 -4.68 -7.97
C GLY A 59 11.20 -3.17 -7.81
N LYS A 60 10.50 -2.34 -8.61
CA LYS A 60 10.53 -0.88 -8.50
C LYS A 60 9.85 -0.38 -7.22
N TYR A 61 8.85 -1.12 -6.73
CA TYR A 61 8.13 -0.88 -5.48
C TYR A 61 8.31 -2.06 -4.55
#